data_AF-A0A7W8LND4-F1
#
_entry.id   AF-A0A7W8LND4-F1
#
_cell.length_a   1.000
_cell.length_b   1.000
_cell.length_c   1.000
_cell.angle_alpha   90.00
_cell.angle_beta   90.00
_cell.angle_gamma   90.00
#
_symmetry.space_group_name_H-M   'P 1'
#
loop_
_entity.id
_entity.type
_entity.pdbx_description
1 polymer ?
#
loop_
_entity_poly.entity_id
_entity_poly.type
_entity_poly.pdbx_seq_one_letter_code
_entity_poly.pdbx_strand_id
1 'polypeptide(L)'
;MTPAPLPDATPMFTASEAEARTGVPAATLRQWERRYGVPAPARHANGYRLYSPHDLAQIGQMQAHVLAGVSASRAAQLVQAPGEALAEPPAPAPPSPLAAELVAALVASDLRQAGALLSEAHTRLTVEEVVLTMMAPALVEIGARWAQGQITMAHEHQASAFLRGRLAALLELAGLSAFGPTVLAACAPGEHHEIGLLMLALLLRRRGVRAEYLGANLPLAELAAYTRQRGPGGVDALLIALNGEWALGPTQAQLGALAGLGIPVFYGGALLNQRPELAAALGGHYAGADALHAAETIIARLHSGASPAHRPPSPRAPDSTDPSDPQTEDT
;
A
#
# COMPACT_ATOMS: atom_id res chain seq x y z
N MET A 1 14.66 -38.87 10.32
CA MET A 1 13.29 -38.31 10.24
C MET A 1 13.27 -37.36 9.06
N THR A 2 12.57 -37.70 7.99
CA THR A 2 12.43 -36.86 6.80
C THR A 2 11.51 -35.68 7.15
N PRO A 3 11.92 -34.41 6.95
CA PRO A 3 11.07 -33.26 7.26
C PRO A 3 9.81 -33.30 6.39
N ALA A 4 8.67 -32.97 6.99
CA ALA A 4 7.40 -32.84 6.28
C ALA A 4 7.50 -31.68 5.26
N PRO A 5 7.00 -31.84 4.02
CA PRO A 5 7.04 -30.78 3.03
C PRO A 5 6.21 -29.56 3.47
N LEU A 6 6.72 -28.36 3.18
CA LEU A 6 6.09 -27.06 3.47
C LEU A 6 4.68 -26.95 2.84
N PRO A 7 3.69 -26.31 3.50
CA PRO A 7 2.30 -26.24 3.03
C PRO A 7 2.12 -25.49 1.70
N ASP A 8 2.96 -24.50 1.37
CA ASP A 8 2.93 -23.77 0.09
C ASP A 8 3.56 -24.55 -1.07
N ALA A 9 4.22 -25.68 -0.77
CA ALA A 9 4.68 -26.66 -1.77
C ALA A 9 3.65 -27.79 -1.96
N THR A 10 2.48 -27.73 -1.29
CA THR A 10 1.43 -28.74 -1.44
C THR A 10 0.87 -28.67 -2.86
N PRO A 11 1.07 -29.73 -3.66
CA PRO A 11 0.78 -29.68 -5.08
C PRO A 11 -0.73 -29.91 -5.29
N MET A 12 -1.44 -28.86 -5.70
CA MET A 12 -2.92 -28.80 -5.67
C MET A 12 -3.55 -28.51 -7.03
N PHE A 13 -2.86 -27.79 -7.92
CA PHE A 13 -3.42 -27.34 -9.19
C PHE A 13 -2.90 -28.18 -10.35
N THR A 14 -3.78 -28.54 -11.27
CA THR A 14 -3.41 -29.15 -12.55
C THR A 14 -2.75 -28.13 -13.46
N ALA A 15 -2.09 -28.59 -14.53
CA ALA A 15 -1.48 -27.71 -15.52
C ALA A 15 -2.51 -26.76 -16.19
N SER A 16 -3.76 -27.21 -16.36
CA SER A 16 -4.84 -26.38 -16.92
C SER A 16 -5.26 -25.27 -15.96
N GLU A 17 -5.27 -25.54 -14.66
CA GLU A 17 -5.60 -24.54 -13.63
C GLU A 17 -4.46 -23.55 -13.42
N ALA A 18 -3.21 -24.02 -13.49
CA ALA A 18 -2.03 -23.15 -13.48
C ALA A 18 -2.02 -22.19 -14.68
N GLU A 19 -2.36 -22.69 -15.88
CA GLU A 19 -2.50 -21.87 -17.08
C GLU A 19 -3.62 -20.83 -16.96
N ALA A 20 -4.81 -21.23 -16.49
CA ALA A 20 -5.92 -20.31 -16.28
C ALA A 20 -5.62 -19.20 -15.26
N ARG A 21 -4.81 -19.49 -14.23
CA ARG A 21 -4.48 -18.55 -13.15
C ARG A 21 -3.30 -17.62 -13.47
N THR A 22 -2.34 -18.10 -14.25
CA THR A 22 -1.11 -17.36 -14.56
C THR A 22 -1.12 -16.76 -15.97
N GLY A 23 -2.01 -17.23 -16.85
CA GLY A 23 -2.00 -16.86 -18.26
C GLY A 23 -0.78 -17.38 -19.03
N VAL A 24 0.05 -18.23 -18.42
CA VAL A 24 1.20 -18.88 -19.08
C VAL A 24 0.76 -20.23 -19.64
N PRO A 25 0.89 -20.48 -20.97
CA PRO A 25 0.47 -21.75 -21.56
C PRO A 25 1.16 -22.95 -20.91
N ALA A 26 0.44 -24.05 -20.68
CA ALA A 26 0.99 -25.25 -20.04
C ALA A 26 2.20 -25.83 -20.80
N ALA A 27 2.30 -25.60 -22.11
CA ALA A 27 3.47 -25.95 -22.91
C ALA A 27 4.73 -25.14 -22.52
N THR A 28 4.55 -23.86 -22.21
CA THR A 28 5.61 -22.96 -21.74
C THR A 28 6.06 -23.33 -20.33
N LEU A 29 5.13 -23.68 -19.44
CA LEU A 29 5.43 -24.20 -18.10
C LEU A 29 6.32 -25.44 -18.16
N ARG A 30 5.96 -26.41 -19.01
CA ARG A 30 6.77 -27.63 -19.24
C ARG A 30 8.13 -27.33 -19.83
N GLN A 31 8.24 -26.31 -20.68
CA GLN A 31 9.50 -25.89 -21.27
C GLN A 31 10.41 -25.26 -20.21
N TRP A 32 9.87 -24.41 -19.34
CA TRP A 32 10.62 -23.76 -18.26
C TRP A 32 11.11 -24.75 -17.20
N GLU A 33 10.24 -25.67 -16.75
CA GLU A 33 10.60 -26.77 -15.85
C GLU A 33 11.77 -27.59 -16.44
N ARG A 34 11.68 -27.99 -17.70
CA ARG A 34 12.71 -28.83 -18.34
C ARG A 34 14.03 -28.09 -18.57
N ARG A 35 13.99 -26.81 -18.96
CA ARG A 35 15.19 -26.05 -19.36
C ARG A 35 15.88 -25.37 -18.19
N TYR A 36 15.13 -24.94 -17.19
CA TYR A 36 15.62 -24.08 -16.13
C TYR A 36 15.31 -24.61 -14.73
N GLY A 37 14.47 -25.64 -14.60
CA GLY A 37 14.10 -26.21 -13.30
C GLY A 37 13.09 -25.37 -12.51
N VAL A 38 12.39 -24.44 -13.16
CA VAL A 38 11.33 -23.60 -12.55
C VAL A 38 10.09 -23.54 -13.43
N PRO A 39 8.88 -23.67 -12.87
CA PRO A 39 8.62 -24.20 -11.53
C PRO A 39 9.06 -25.67 -11.41
N ALA A 40 9.09 -26.21 -10.20
CA ALA A 40 9.47 -27.61 -9.92
C ALA A 40 8.27 -28.40 -9.34
N PRO A 41 7.16 -28.55 -10.09
CA PRO A 41 5.93 -29.11 -9.57
C PRO A 41 6.08 -30.59 -9.20
N ALA A 42 5.35 -31.02 -8.17
CA ALA A 42 5.32 -32.43 -7.78
C ALA A 42 4.60 -33.29 -8.83
N ARG A 43 4.90 -34.60 -8.83
CA ARG A 43 4.21 -35.58 -9.66
C ARG A 43 3.25 -36.40 -8.81
N HIS A 44 2.01 -36.51 -9.26
CA HIS A 44 1.03 -37.38 -8.64
C HIS A 44 1.30 -38.86 -8.98
N ALA A 45 0.69 -39.80 -8.25
CA ALA A 45 0.94 -41.25 -8.36
C ALA A 45 0.73 -41.84 -9.77
N ASN A 46 -0.05 -41.17 -10.61
CA ASN A 46 -0.32 -41.52 -12.01
C ASN A 46 0.43 -40.62 -13.03
N GLY A 47 1.44 -39.88 -12.59
CA GLY A 47 2.44 -39.23 -13.45
C GLY A 47 2.11 -37.82 -13.94
N TYR A 48 0.94 -37.26 -13.62
CA TYR A 48 0.62 -35.87 -13.97
C TYR A 48 1.22 -34.86 -12.99
N ARG A 49 1.50 -33.65 -13.48
CA ARG A 49 2.09 -32.54 -12.71
C ARG A 49 1.01 -31.85 -11.87
N LEU A 50 1.33 -31.61 -10.62
CA LEU A 50 0.54 -30.81 -9.71
C LEU A 50 1.38 -29.64 -9.21
N TYR A 51 0.85 -28.45 -9.44
CA TYR A 51 1.47 -27.18 -9.10
C TYR A 51 0.97 -26.74 -7.73
N SER A 52 1.89 -26.27 -6.91
CA SER A 52 1.63 -25.68 -5.62
C SER A 52 1.41 -24.16 -5.74
N PRO A 53 0.88 -23.48 -4.71
CA PRO A 53 0.83 -22.02 -4.66
C PRO A 53 2.22 -21.38 -4.87
N HIS A 54 3.28 -21.99 -4.34
CA HIS A 54 4.66 -21.55 -4.56
C HIS A 54 5.05 -21.63 -6.05
N ASP A 55 4.71 -22.74 -6.72
CA ASP A 55 4.96 -22.88 -8.16
C ASP A 55 4.24 -21.80 -8.97
N LEU A 56 2.99 -21.43 -8.60
CA LEU A 56 2.25 -20.36 -9.27
C LEU A 56 2.91 -18.99 -9.08
N ALA A 57 3.44 -18.70 -7.88
CA ALA A 57 4.17 -17.46 -7.62
C ALA A 57 5.46 -17.38 -8.45
N GLN A 58 6.22 -18.48 -8.55
CA GLN A 58 7.41 -18.56 -9.39
C GLN A 58 7.09 -18.39 -10.87
N ILE A 59 5.99 -18.98 -11.36
CA ILE A 59 5.51 -18.80 -12.74
C ILE A 59 5.21 -17.32 -13.01
N GLY A 60 4.52 -16.65 -12.09
CA GLY A 60 4.18 -15.22 -12.23
C GLY A 60 5.42 -14.33 -12.29
N GLN A 61 6.40 -14.55 -11.41
CA GLN A 61 7.66 -13.81 -11.42
C GLN A 61 8.45 -14.05 -12.70
N MET A 62 8.51 -15.31 -13.15
CA MET A 62 9.22 -15.67 -14.38
C MET A 62 8.58 -15.03 -15.61
N GLN A 63 7.24 -15.02 -15.69
CA GLN A 63 6.50 -14.35 -16.76
C GLN A 63 6.71 -12.84 -16.75
N ALA A 64 6.70 -12.20 -15.58
CA ALA A 64 6.94 -10.77 -15.46
C ALA A 64 8.32 -10.36 -15.99
N HIS A 65 9.38 -11.12 -15.65
CA HIS A 65 10.71 -10.87 -16.18
C HIS A 65 10.80 -11.07 -17.70
N VAL A 66 10.18 -12.12 -18.22
CA VAL A 66 10.17 -12.40 -19.68
C VAL A 66 9.43 -11.30 -20.44
N LEU A 67 8.30 -10.81 -19.92
CA LEU A 67 7.56 -9.69 -20.51
C LEU A 67 8.35 -8.37 -20.42
N ALA A 68 9.19 -8.21 -19.40
CA ALA A 68 10.12 -7.08 -19.27
C ALA A 68 11.37 -7.19 -20.19
N GLY A 69 11.41 -8.17 -21.11
CA GLY A 69 12.50 -8.35 -22.07
C GLY A 69 13.70 -9.11 -21.51
N VAL A 70 13.63 -9.63 -20.28
CA VAL A 70 14.67 -10.49 -19.71
C VAL A 70 14.59 -11.87 -20.37
N SER A 71 15.73 -12.42 -20.78
CA SER A 71 15.74 -13.78 -21.34
C SER A 71 15.21 -14.79 -20.31
N ALA A 72 14.48 -15.82 -20.78
CA ALA A 72 13.91 -16.84 -19.90
C ALA A 72 14.95 -17.54 -18.99
N SER A 73 16.20 -17.64 -19.45
CA SER A 73 17.31 -18.17 -18.64
C SER A 73 17.66 -17.25 -17.46
N ARG A 74 17.79 -15.93 -17.72
CA ARG A 74 18.09 -14.96 -16.66
C ARG A 74 16.90 -14.75 -15.73
N ALA A 75 15.67 -14.78 -16.25
CA ALA A 75 14.45 -14.77 -15.44
C ALA A 75 14.41 -15.94 -14.45
N ALA A 76 14.75 -17.15 -14.91
CA ALA A 76 14.80 -18.32 -14.02
C ALA A 76 15.86 -18.19 -12.92
N GLN A 77 17.03 -17.62 -13.22
CA GLN A 77 18.07 -17.36 -12.21
C GLN A 77 17.60 -16.38 -11.14
N LEU A 78 16.89 -15.32 -11.54
CA LEU A 78 16.34 -14.33 -10.61
C LEU A 78 15.27 -14.94 -9.68
N VAL A 79 14.45 -15.85 -10.21
CA VAL A 79 13.43 -16.57 -9.43
C VAL A 79 14.03 -17.65 -8.53
N GLN A 80 15.16 -18.26 -8.91
CA GLN A 80 15.86 -19.29 -8.12
C GLN A 80 16.81 -18.74 -7.05
N ALA A 81 17.27 -17.50 -7.19
CA ALA A 81 18.17 -16.85 -6.23
C ALA A 81 17.47 -15.68 -5.52
N PRO A 82 16.44 -15.93 -4.68
CA PRO A 82 15.88 -14.90 -3.81
C PRO A 82 16.87 -14.63 -2.67
N GLY A 83 17.93 -13.85 -2.91
CA GLY A 83 18.89 -13.60 -1.83
C GLY A 83 20.22 -12.92 -2.12
N GLU A 84 20.54 -12.44 -3.33
CA GLU A 84 21.81 -11.72 -3.53
C GLU A 84 21.65 -10.40 -4.29
N ALA A 85 21.86 -9.33 -3.51
CA ALA A 85 22.30 -7.98 -3.87
C ALA A 85 21.29 -6.97 -4.43
N LEU A 86 20.47 -6.41 -3.54
CA LEU A 86 20.12 -4.98 -3.50
C LEU A 86 20.08 -4.56 -2.02
N ALA A 87 20.72 -3.43 -1.69
CA ALA A 87 21.09 -2.99 -0.35
C ALA A 87 19.98 -3.13 0.72
N GLU A 88 20.35 -3.64 1.89
CA GLU A 88 19.51 -3.62 3.08
C GLU A 88 19.06 -2.17 3.36
N PRO A 89 17.73 -1.89 3.47
CA PRO A 89 17.29 -0.69 4.14
C PRO A 89 17.85 -0.70 5.58
N PRO A 90 18.11 0.47 6.19
CA PRO A 90 18.67 0.54 7.54
C PRO A 90 17.88 -0.40 8.46
N ALA A 91 18.60 -1.28 9.17
CA ALA A 91 18.00 -2.25 10.06
C ALA A 91 16.94 -1.55 10.93
N PRO A 92 15.67 -2.01 10.91
CA PRO A 92 14.65 -1.41 11.76
C PRO A 92 15.14 -1.48 13.21
N ALA A 93 14.93 -0.41 13.97
CA ALA A 93 15.13 -0.44 15.40
C ALA A 93 14.39 -1.67 15.99
N PRO A 94 14.94 -2.33 17.03
CA PRO A 94 14.27 -3.48 17.63
C PRO A 94 12.82 -3.10 17.96
N PRO A 95 11.84 -3.97 17.66
CA PRO A 95 10.43 -3.66 17.88
C PRO A 95 10.23 -3.23 19.33
N SER A 96 9.43 -2.18 19.53
CA SER A 96 9.02 -1.80 20.88
C SER A 96 8.46 -3.03 21.61
N PRO A 97 8.55 -3.12 22.96
CA PRO A 97 7.98 -4.25 23.70
C PRO A 97 6.51 -4.52 23.31
N LEU A 98 5.74 -3.44 23.10
CA LEU A 98 4.36 -3.49 22.63
C LEU A 98 4.22 -4.09 21.21
N ALA A 99 5.12 -3.76 20.29
CA ALA A 99 5.13 -4.37 18.96
C ALA A 99 5.47 -5.86 19.02
N ALA A 100 6.43 -6.26 19.86
CA ALA A 100 6.79 -7.66 20.05
C ALA A 100 5.63 -8.48 20.65
N GLU A 101 4.93 -7.93 21.64
CA GLU A 101 3.72 -8.52 22.21
C GLU A 101 2.59 -8.65 21.17
N LEU A 102 2.40 -7.62 20.35
CA LEU A 102 1.42 -7.65 19.26
C LEU A 102 1.77 -8.74 18.24
N VAL A 103 3.03 -8.85 17.82
CA VAL A 103 3.50 -9.92 16.93
C VAL A 103 3.26 -11.30 17.56
N ALA A 104 3.58 -11.48 18.83
CA ALA A 104 3.36 -12.74 19.53
C ALA A 104 1.88 -13.15 19.52
N ALA A 105 0.97 -12.21 19.81
CA ALA A 105 -0.47 -12.46 19.76
C ALA A 105 -0.96 -12.80 18.35
N LEU A 106 -0.49 -12.08 17.32
CA LEU A 106 -0.86 -12.32 15.92
C LEU A 106 -0.34 -13.66 15.39
N VAL A 107 0.90 -14.03 15.74
CA VAL A 107 1.48 -15.35 15.40
C VAL A 107 0.78 -16.48 16.14
N ALA A 108 0.30 -16.25 17.36
CA ALA A 108 -0.54 -17.20 18.10
C ALA A 108 -2.00 -17.24 17.61
N SER A 109 -2.36 -16.46 16.58
CA SER A 109 -3.74 -16.29 16.11
C SER A 109 -4.74 -15.84 17.19
N ASP A 110 -4.24 -15.18 18.25
CA ASP A 110 -5.07 -14.62 19.32
C ASP A 110 -5.48 -13.18 18.99
N LEU A 111 -6.46 -13.05 18.09
CA LEU A 111 -6.98 -11.75 17.66
C LEU A 111 -7.71 -10.98 18.76
N ARG A 112 -8.14 -11.68 19.83
CA ARG A 112 -8.72 -11.05 21.02
C ARG A 112 -7.62 -10.33 21.79
N GLN A 113 -6.51 -11.01 22.07
CA GLN A 113 -5.36 -10.41 22.74
C GLN A 113 -4.74 -9.30 21.90
N ALA A 114 -4.55 -9.51 20.59
CA ALA A 114 -4.07 -8.46 19.69
C ALA A 114 -4.97 -7.23 19.71
N GLY A 115 -6.30 -7.43 19.77
CA GLY A 115 -7.26 -6.36 19.93
C GLY A 115 -7.16 -5.62 21.26
N ALA A 116 -6.99 -6.35 22.36
CA ALA A 116 -6.81 -5.79 23.70
C ALA A 116 -5.53 -4.95 23.80
N LEU A 117 -4.41 -5.45 23.26
CA LEU A 117 -3.14 -4.72 23.21
C LEU A 117 -3.26 -3.40 22.46
N LEU A 118 -3.90 -3.40 21.30
CA LEU A 118 -4.13 -2.17 20.53
C LEU A 118 -5.06 -1.19 21.28
N SER A 119 -6.13 -1.69 21.90
CA SER A 119 -7.04 -0.88 22.70
C SER A 119 -6.35 -0.27 23.91
N GLU A 120 -5.53 -1.03 24.64
CA GLU A 120 -4.74 -0.54 25.77
C GLU A 120 -3.69 0.48 25.30
N ALA A 121 -3.02 0.23 24.18
CA ALA A 121 -2.06 1.17 23.61
C ALA A 121 -2.71 2.53 23.31
N HIS A 122 -3.91 2.55 22.73
CA HIS A 122 -4.67 3.77 22.46
C HIS A 122 -5.10 4.56 23.72
N THR A 123 -4.97 3.99 24.93
CA THR A 123 -5.19 4.75 26.17
C THR A 123 -3.99 5.60 26.58
N ARG A 124 -2.80 5.31 26.03
CA ARG A 124 -1.52 5.95 26.39
C ARG A 124 -0.83 6.63 25.22
N LEU A 125 -1.08 6.15 24.00
CA LEU A 125 -0.44 6.57 22.78
C LEU A 125 -1.46 7.16 21.81
N THR A 126 -1.00 8.10 21.00
CA THR A 126 -1.74 8.63 19.86
C THR A 126 -1.98 7.55 18.80
N VAL A 127 -2.95 7.78 17.93
CA VAL A 127 -3.22 6.87 16.79
C VAL A 127 -1.98 6.71 15.93
N GLU A 128 -1.28 7.82 15.67
CA GLU A 128 -0.04 7.86 14.91
C GLU A 128 1.05 6.98 15.54
N GLU A 129 1.25 7.09 16.85
CA GLU A 129 2.23 6.28 17.57
C GLU A 129 1.86 4.79 17.52
N VAL A 130 0.60 4.42 17.73
CA VAL A 130 0.18 3.00 17.64
C VAL A 130 0.41 2.45 16.23
N VAL A 131 0.07 3.22 15.20
CA VAL A 131 0.27 2.81 13.81
C VAL A 131 1.75 2.63 13.48
N LEU A 132 2.60 3.61 13.84
CA LEU A 132 4.01 3.65 13.44
C LEU A 132 4.92 2.79 14.31
N THR A 133 4.59 2.62 15.60
CA THR A 133 5.47 1.93 16.57
C THR A 133 5.00 0.53 16.96
N MET A 134 3.76 0.17 16.60
CA MET A 134 3.22 -1.18 16.83
C MET A 134 2.75 -1.85 15.55
N MET A 135 1.81 -1.25 14.81
CA MET A 135 1.18 -1.92 13.66
C MET A 135 2.14 -2.10 12.48
N ALA A 136 2.86 -1.04 12.08
CA ALA A 136 3.81 -1.11 10.98
C ALA A 136 4.99 -2.06 11.28
N PRO A 137 5.66 -2.00 12.45
CA PRO A 137 6.70 -2.96 12.80
C PRO A 137 6.18 -4.40 12.88
N ALA A 138 4.96 -4.61 13.37
CA ALA A 138 4.37 -5.96 13.41
C ALA A 138 4.16 -6.54 12.01
N LEU A 139 3.70 -5.75 11.04
CA LEU A 139 3.55 -6.20 9.65
C LEU A 139 4.89 -6.55 9.00
N VAL A 140 5.92 -5.73 9.24
CA VAL A 140 7.29 -5.99 8.74
C VAL A 140 7.82 -7.30 9.32
N GLU A 141 7.72 -7.48 10.63
CA GLU A 141 8.18 -8.69 11.31
C GLU A 141 7.42 -9.94 10.87
N ILE A 142 6.08 -9.86 10.74
CA ILE A 142 5.26 -10.97 10.24
C ILE A 142 5.65 -11.34 8.81
N GLY A 143 5.85 -10.35 7.94
CA GLY A 143 6.36 -10.57 6.59
C GLY A 143 7.74 -11.24 6.58
N ALA A 144 8.65 -10.82 7.45
CA ALA A 144 9.98 -11.41 7.59
C ALA A 144 9.92 -12.86 8.07
N ARG A 145 9.10 -13.17 9.09
CA ARG A 145 8.90 -14.54 9.59
C ARG A 145 8.31 -15.46 8.52
N TRP A 146 7.37 -14.94 7.73
CA TRP A 146 6.81 -15.68 6.60
C TRP A 146 7.86 -15.96 5.53
N ALA A 147 8.63 -14.94 5.12
CA ALA A 147 9.69 -15.08 4.12
C ALA A 147 10.78 -16.07 4.56
N GLN A 148 11.03 -16.18 5.87
CA GLN A 148 11.95 -17.14 6.48
C GLN A 148 11.33 -18.53 6.73
N GLY A 149 10.06 -18.74 6.39
CA GLY A 149 9.35 -20.01 6.59
C GLY A 149 9.03 -20.35 8.05
N GLN A 150 9.11 -19.38 8.97
CA GLN A 150 8.85 -19.56 10.40
C GLN A 150 7.35 -19.56 10.73
N ILE A 151 6.53 -18.89 9.91
CA ILE A 151 5.08 -18.89 9.99
C ILE A 151 4.49 -19.19 8.61
N THR A 152 3.26 -19.69 8.59
CA THR A 152 2.55 -19.96 7.32
C THR A 152 1.97 -18.68 6.71
N MET A 153 1.68 -18.71 5.41
CA MET A 153 0.94 -17.65 4.72
C MET A 153 -0.42 -17.35 5.39
N ALA A 154 -1.07 -18.33 6.01
CA ALA A 154 -2.32 -18.11 6.74
C ALA A 154 -2.14 -17.18 7.96
N HIS A 155 -1.01 -17.24 8.66
CA HIS A 155 -0.72 -16.32 9.77
C HIS A 155 -0.51 -14.90 9.25
N GLU A 156 0.24 -14.74 8.15
CA GLU A 156 0.44 -13.44 7.49
C GLU A 156 -0.90 -12.86 7.05
N HIS A 157 -1.70 -13.62 6.29
CA HIS A 157 -3.00 -13.17 5.81
C HIS A 157 -3.96 -12.80 6.94
N GLN A 158 -4.01 -13.60 8.02
CA GLN A 158 -4.87 -13.31 9.15
C GLN A 158 -4.42 -12.02 9.88
N ALA A 159 -3.12 -11.86 10.10
CA ALA A 159 -2.58 -10.68 10.74
C ALA A 159 -2.80 -9.42 9.90
N SER A 160 -2.48 -9.47 8.60
CA SER A 160 -2.69 -8.39 7.65
C SER A 160 -4.18 -8.03 7.55
N ALA A 161 -5.08 -9.01 7.45
CA ALA A 161 -6.52 -8.77 7.41
C ALA A 161 -7.04 -8.11 8.70
N PHE A 162 -6.55 -8.57 9.87
CA PHE A 162 -6.92 -8.00 11.16
C PHE A 162 -6.47 -6.54 11.29
N LEU A 163 -5.18 -6.25 11.03
CA LEU A 163 -4.63 -4.89 11.15
C LEU A 163 -5.21 -3.95 10.10
N ARG A 164 -5.45 -4.42 8.87
CA ARG A 164 -6.17 -3.67 7.84
C ARG A 164 -7.58 -3.29 8.28
N GLY A 165 -8.31 -4.21 8.90
CA GLY A 165 -9.65 -3.93 9.45
C GLY A 165 -9.62 -2.87 10.56
N ARG A 166 -8.62 -2.90 11.44
CA ARG A 166 -8.42 -1.87 12.48
C ARG A 166 -8.11 -0.49 11.88
N LEU A 167 -7.22 -0.43 10.89
CA LEU A 167 -6.89 0.82 10.19
C LEU A 167 -8.10 1.38 9.45
N ALA A 168 -8.86 0.55 8.76
CA ALA A 168 -10.09 0.97 8.07
C ALA A 168 -11.10 1.57 9.05
N ALA A 169 -11.31 0.93 10.21
CA ALA A 169 -12.20 1.48 11.24
C ALA A 169 -11.70 2.85 11.77
N LEU A 170 -10.40 3.00 12.01
CA LEU A 170 -9.81 4.29 12.41
C LEU A 170 -9.94 5.36 11.32
N LEU A 171 -9.78 4.97 10.06
CA LEU A 171 -9.92 5.86 8.90
C LEU A 171 -11.36 6.38 8.76
N GLU A 172 -12.35 5.50 8.95
CA GLU A 172 -13.77 5.86 8.96
C GLU A 172 -14.11 6.79 10.14
N LEU A 173 -13.60 6.49 11.34
CA LEU A 173 -13.80 7.36 12.53
C LEU A 173 -13.15 8.74 12.37
N ALA A 174 -12.02 8.82 11.65
CA ALA A 174 -11.40 10.11 11.32
C ALA A 174 -12.27 10.95 10.36
N GLY A 175 -13.17 10.30 9.62
CA GLY A 175 -14.06 10.94 8.66
C GLY A 175 -13.33 11.69 7.55
N LEU A 176 -14.08 12.49 6.79
CA LEU A 176 -13.50 13.51 5.92
C LEU A 176 -13.77 14.87 6.55
N SER A 177 -12.71 15.67 6.71
CA SER A 177 -12.85 17.06 7.14
C SER A 177 -13.71 17.83 6.12
N ALA A 178 -14.52 18.77 6.61
CA ALA A 178 -15.30 19.67 5.75
C ALA A 178 -14.39 20.65 4.97
N PHE A 179 -13.18 20.89 5.48
CA PHE A 179 -12.21 21.84 4.94
C PHE A 179 -10.84 21.19 4.75
N GLY A 180 -10.01 21.80 3.90
CA GLY A 180 -8.63 21.36 3.66
C GLY A 180 -8.42 20.76 2.27
N PRO A 181 -7.16 20.51 1.89
CA PRO A 181 -6.84 20.01 0.56
C PRO A 181 -7.32 18.56 0.39
N THR A 182 -7.81 18.22 -0.81
CA THR A 182 -8.18 16.86 -1.20
C THR A 182 -6.99 16.13 -1.80
N VAL A 183 -6.70 14.94 -1.27
CA VAL A 183 -5.71 14.03 -1.82
C VAL A 183 -6.41 12.73 -2.19
N LEU A 184 -6.31 12.32 -3.45
CA LEU A 184 -6.77 10.98 -3.86
C LEU A 184 -5.63 9.99 -3.66
N ALA A 185 -5.86 8.96 -2.85
CA ALA A 185 -4.88 7.97 -2.45
C ALA A 185 -5.24 6.59 -3.04
N ALA A 186 -4.40 6.06 -3.93
CA ALA A 186 -4.62 4.76 -4.57
C ALA A 186 -3.32 3.95 -4.68
N CYS A 187 -3.40 2.62 -4.68
CA CYS A 187 -2.27 1.82 -5.12
C CYS A 187 -2.20 1.80 -6.65
N ALA A 188 -0.99 1.78 -7.17
CA ALA A 188 -0.74 1.78 -8.61
C ALA A 188 -1.30 0.51 -9.30
N PRO A 189 -1.39 0.49 -10.63
CA PRO A 189 -1.84 -0.69 -11.37
C PRO A 189 -0.97 -1.91 -11.03
N GLY A 190 -1.61 -3.03 -10.69
CA GLY A 190 -0.96 -4.27 -10.26
C GLY A 190 -0.56 -4.31 -8.78
N GLU A 191 -0.64 -3.20 -8.04
CA GLU A 191 -0.27 -3.14 -6.63
C GLU A 191 -1.46 -3.48 -5.72
N HIS A 192 -1.33 -4.56 -4.95
CA HIS A 192 -2.36 -5.05 -4.04
C HIS A 192 -2.06 -4.77 -2.56
N HIS A 193 -0.83 -4.35 -2.22
CA HIS A 193 -0.41 -4.07 -0.85
C HIS A 193 -0.87 -2.67 -0.43
N GLU A 194 -2.07 -2.62 0.15
CA GLU A 194 -2.77 -1.36 0.44
C GLU A 194 -2.60 -0.84 1.88
N ILE A 195 -2.06 -1.66 2.79
CA ILE A 195 -1.98 -1.32 4.22
C ILE A 195 -1.14 -0.06 4.49
N GLY A 196 0.01 0.08 3.83
CA GLY A 196 0.84 1.29 3.96
C GLY A 196 0.13 2.56 3.46
N LEU A 197 -0.66 2.43 2.40
CA LEU A 197 -1.49 3.53 1.88
C LEU A 197 -2.61 3.90 2.85
N LEU A 198 -3.27 2.91 3.46
CA LEU A 198 -4.28 3.13 4.51
C LEU A 198 -3.71 3.89 5.71
N MET A 199 -2.51 3.51 6.17
CA MET A 199 -1.82 4.21 7.26
C MET A 199 -1.57 5.67 6.90
N LEU A 200 -1.03 5.93 5.71
CA LEU A 200 -0.76 7.28 5.24
C LEU A 200 -2.05 8.11 5.07
N ALA A 201 -3.11 7.53 4.49
CA ALA A 201 -4.40 8.20 4.36
C ALA A 201 -5.00 8.57 5.73
N LEU A 202 -4.87 7.70 6.74
CA LEU A 202 -5.28 7.97 8.12
C LEU A 202 -4.48 9.12 8.73
N LEU A 203 -3.16 9.11 8.58
CA LEU A 203 -2.27 10.16 9.08
C LEU A 203 -2.52 11.52 8.41
N LEU A 204 -2.89 11.53 7.13
CA LEU A 204 -3.30 12.73 6.40
C LEU A 204 -4.64 13.28 6.90
N ARG A 205 -5.66 12.42 7.07
CA ARG A 205 -6.98 12.82 7.63
C ARG A 205 -6.85 13.45 9.00
N ARG A 206 -6.04 12.85 9.86
CA ARG A 206 -5.80 13.35 11.22
C ARG A 206 -5.04 14.67 11.26
N ARG A 207 -4.41 15.07 10.16
CA ARG A 207 -3.75 16.38 9.96
C ARG A 207 -4.58 17.36 9.12
N GLY A 208 -5.88 17.08 8.93
CA GLY A 208 -6.80 17.99 8.26
C GLY A 208 -6.79 17.93 6.73
N VAL A 209 -6.14 16.92 6.14
CA VAL A 209 -6.19 16.67 4.69
C VAL A 209 -7.38 15.76 4.37
N ARG A 210 -8.17 16.10 3.35
CA ARG A 210 -9.24 15.25 2.84
C ARG A 210 -8.63 14.11 1.99
N ALA A 211 -8.01 13.14 2.66
CA ALA A 211 -7.43 11.99 1.98
C ALA A 211 -8.53 10.96 1.65
N GLU A 212 -8.87 10.86 0.37
CA GLU A 212 -9.81 9.88 -0.14
C GLU A 212 -9.08 8.61 -0.53
N TYR A 213 -9.36 7.54 0.19
CA TYR A 213 -8.77 6.25 -0.03
C TYR A 213 -9.55 5.48 -1.10
N LEU A 214 -8.92 5.20 -2.24
CA LEU A 214 -9.52 4.53 -3.39
C LEU A 214 -9.14 3.04 -3.48
N GLY A 215 -8.31 2.55 -2.57
CA GLY A 215 -7.94 1.15 -2.49
C GLY A 215 -6.82 0.73 -3.44
N ALA A 216 -6.75 -0.57 -3.66
CA ALA A 216 -5.67 -1.23 -4.38
C ALA A 216 -5.88 -1.29 -5.91
N ASN A 217 -4.79 -1.55 -6.64
CA ASN A 217 -4.79 -1.94 -8.06
C ASN A 217 -5.67 -1.03 -8.96
N LEU A 218 -5.43 0.28 -8.92
CA LEU A 218 -6.23 1.24 -9.70
C LEU A 218 -5.52 1.65 -11.00
N PRO A 219 -6.09 1.37 -12.18
CA PRO A 219 -5.59 1.90 -13.46
C PRO A 219 -5.47 3.42 -13.42
N LEU A 220 -4.36 3.97 -13.94
CA LEU A 220 -4.13 5.42 -13.90
C LEU A 220 -5.13 6.20 -14.76
N ALA A 221 -5.66 5.57 -15.82
CA ALA A 221 -6.74 6.13 -16.64
C ALA A 221 -8.03 6.35 -15.84
N GLU A 222 -8.40 5.38 -15.00
CA GLU A 222 -9.57 5.48 -14.13
C GLU A 222 -9.36 6.51 -13.02
N LEU A 223 -8.17 6.52 -12.40
CA LEU A 223 -7.81 7.54 -11.41
C LEU A 223 -7.89 8.96 -12.02
N ALA A 224 -7.37 9.14 -13.22
CA ALA A 224 -7.41 10.42 -13.93
C ALA A 224 -8.84 10.81 -14.32
N ALA A 225 -9.67 9.86 -14.75
CA ALA A 225 -11.07 10.10 -15.06
C ALA A 225 -11.85 10.51 -13.81
N TYR A 226 -11.67 9.80 -12.70
CA TYR A 226 -12.24 10.11 -11.40
C TYR A 226 -11.82 11.50 -10.90
N THR A 227 -10.54 11.85 -11.07
CA THR A 227 -10.01 13.18 -10.74
C THR A 227 -10.71 14.27 -11.56
N ARG A 228 -10.87 14.08 -12.88
CA ARG A 228 -11.53 15.06 -13.75
C ARG A 228 -13.00 15.27 -13.41
N GLN A 229 -13.71 14.22 -12.98
CA GLN A 229 -15.11 14.32 -12.56
C GLN A 229 -15.33 15.23 -11.34
N ARG A 230 -14.30 15.46 -10.53
CA ARG A 230 -14.36 16.40 -9.39
C ARG A 230 -14.30 17.87 -9.80
N GLY A 231 -13.98 18.15 -11.06
CA GLY A 231 -13.84 19.50 -11.60
C GLY A 231 -12.59 20.25 -11.11
N PRO A 232 -12.35 21.46 -11.65
CA PRO A 232 -11.20 22.29 -11.26
C PRO A 232 -11.24 22.61 -9.77
N GLY A 233 -10.13 22.39 -9.06
CA GLY A 233 -10.02 22.63 -7.61
C GLY A 233 -10.71 21.61 -6.71
N GLY A 234 -11.28 20.53 -7.27
CA GLY A 234 -11.87 19.44 -6.48
C GLY A 234 -10.85 18.46 -5.89
N VAL A 235 -9.66 18.38 -6.50
CA VAL A 235 -8.52 17.55 -6.09
C VAL A 235 -7.26 18.40 -6.10
N ASP A 236 -6.48 18.35 -5.02
CA ASP A 236 -5.26 19.14 -4.86
C ASP A 236 -3.99 18.31 -5.10
N ALA A 237 -4.04 16.98 -4.90
CA ALA A 237 -2.94 16.09 -5.24
C ALA A 237 -3.40 14.63 -5.45
N LEU A 238 -2.55 13.86 -6.14
CA LEU A 238 -2.62 12.40 -6.17
C LEU A 238 -1.53 11.80 -5.28
N LEU A 239 -1.84 10.73 -4.59
CA LEU A 239 -0.92 9.88 -3.84
C LEU A 239 -1.03 8.46 -4.38
N ILE A 240 0.07 7.95 -4.94
CA ILE A 240 0.13 6.65 -5.59
C ILE A 240 1.14 5.76 -4.86
N ALA A 241 0.70 4.63 -4.34
CA ALA A 241 1.57 3.65 -3.69
C ALA A 241 2.11 2.61 -4.67
N LEU A 242 3.43 2.38 -4.68
CA LEU A 242 4.09 1.25 -5.33
C LEU A 242 5.02 0.56 -4.32
N ASN A 243 4.79 -0.72 -4.05
CA ASN A 243 5.56 -1.48 -3.07
C ASN A 243 6.55 -2.46 -3.70
N GLY A 244 6.39 -2.82 -4.97
CA GLY A 244 7.35 -3.68 -5.65
C GLY A 244 7.42 -3.51 -7.16
N GLU A 245 8.47 -4.10 -7.75
CA GLU A 245 8.82 -3.98 -9.17
C GLU A 245 7.68 -4.49 -10.10
N TRP A 246 6.80 -5.38 -9.61
CA TRP A 246 5.63 -5.85 -10.36
C TRP A 246 4.68 -4.72 -10.78
N ALA A 247 4.62 -3.63 -10.01
CA ALA A 247 3.74 -2.50 -10.28
C ALA A 247 4.42 -1.40 -11.14
N LEU A 248 5.76 -1.40 -11.23
CA LEU A 248 6.50 -0.34 -11.92
C LEU A 248 6.19 -0.30 -13.42
N GLY A 249 6.31 -1.44 -14.11
CA GLY A 249 6.03 -1.54 -15.55
C GLY A 249 4.60 -1.14 -15.93
N PRO A 250 3.56 -1.70 -15.27
CA PRO A 250 2.18 -1.29 -15.48
C PRO A 250 1.93 0.20 -15.21
N THR A 251 2.58 0.78 -14.19
CA THR A 251 2.49 2.21 -13.89
C THR A 251 3.11 3.05 -15.00
N GLN A 252 4.34 2.72 -15.43
CA GLN A 252 5.06 3.43 -16.49
C GLN A 252 4.28 3.45 -17.81
N ALA A 253 3.68 2.32 -18.17
CA ALA A 253 2.88 2.18 -19.38
C ALA A 253 1.63 3.10 -19.40
N GLN A 254 1.16 3.55 -18.24
CA GLN A 254 -0.07 4.34 -18.10
C GLN A 254 0.19 5.79 -17.66
N LEU A 255 1.44 6.24 -17.49
CA LEU A 255 1.77 7.58 -17.01
C LEU A 255 1.13 8.71 -17.84
N GLY A 256 0.99 8.49 -19.15
CA GLY A 256 0.33 9.44 -20.05
C GLY A 256 -1.11 9.79 -19.64
N ALA A 257 -1.79 8.93 -18.87
CA ALA A 257 -3.14 9.19 -18.37
C ALA A 257 -3.20 10.31 -17.32
N LEU A 258 -2.11 10.53 -16.57
CA LEU A 258 -1.99 11.58 -15.56
C LEU A 258 -1.59 12.93 -16.16
N ALA A 259 -1.16 12.95 -17.43
CA ALA A 259 -0.76 14.17 -18.11
C ALA A 259 -1.93 15.16 -18.21
N GLY A 260 -1.64 16.45 -17.99
CA GLY A 260 -2.63 17.52 -18.09
C GLY A 260 -3.59 17.64 -16.90
N LEU A 261 -3.46 16.84 -15.84
CA LEU A 261 -4.24 17.03 -14.61
C LEU A 261 -3.85 18.33 -13.86
N GLY A 262 -2.62 18.81 -14.04
CA GLY A 262 -2.16 20.08 -13.46
C GLY A 262 -2.02 20.08 -11.93
N ILE A 263 -2.06 18.90 -11.31
CA ILE A 263 -1.91 18.70 -9.86
C ILE A 263 -0.65 17.88 -9.55
N PRO A 264 0.00 18.09 -8.40
CA PRO A 264 1.14 17.29 -7.99
C PRO A 264 0.76 15.82 -7.78
N VAL A 265 1.67 14.93 -8.20
CA VAL A 265 1.58 13.49 -7.97
C VAL A 265 2.69 13.07 -7.01
N PHE A 266 2.31 12.42 -5.92
CA PHE A 266 3.22 11.86 -4.92
C PHE A 266 3.28 10.35 -5.07
N TYR A 267 4.49 9.80 -4.98
CA TYR A 267 4.75 8.36 -5.01
C TYR A 267 5.37 7.92 -3.68
N GLY A 268 4.81 6.89 -3.08
CA GLY A 268 5.33 6.26 -1.86
C GLY A 268 5.24 4.73 -1.95
N GLY A 269 5.63 4.05 -0.87
CA GLY A 269 5.63 2.59 -0.80
C GLY A 269 7.04 1.99 -0.80
N ALA A 270 7.15 0.71 -0.47
CA ALA A 270 8.43 0.07 -0.19
C ALA A 270 9.44 0.16 -1.35
N LEU A 271 8.98 0.05 -2.61
CA LEU A 271 9.85 0.23 -3.78
C LEU A 271 10.42 1.65 -3.84
N LEU A 272 9.59 2.66 -3.61
CA LEU A 272 10.02 4.05 -3.62
C LEU A 272 10.95 4.36 -2.45
N ASN A 273 10.78 3.69 -1.31
CA ASN A 273 11.69 3.83 -0.18
C ASN A 273 13.10 3.31 -0.51
N GLN A 274 13.19 2.23 -1.28
CA GLN A 274 14.46 1.66 -1.74
C GLN A 274 15.06 2.47 -2.90
N ARG A 275 14.20 3.02 -3.77
CA ARG A 275 14.58 3.73 -5.00
C ARG A 275 13.83 5.06 -5.16
N PRO A 276 14.14 6.08 -4.34
CA PRO A 276 13.43 7.37 -4.36
C PRO A 276 13.50 8.10 -5.71
N GLU A 277 14.54 7.86 -6.50
CA GLU A 277 14.73 8.44 -7.82
C GLU A 277 13.63 8.04 -8.82
N LEU A 278 12.97 6.89 -8.60
CA LEU A 278 11.86 6.44 -9.45
C LEU A 278 10.69 7.41 -9.41
N ALA A 279 10.44 8.11 -8.30
CA ALA A 279 9.33 9.06 -8.23
C ALA A 279 9.48 10.19 -9.25
N ALA A 280 10.71 10.70 -9.44
CA ALA A 280 11.01 11.71 -10.45
C ALA A 280 10.90 11.13 -11.88
N ALA A 281 11.36 9.90 -12.08
CA ALA A 281 11.23 9.19 -13.36
C ALA A 281 9.76 8.94 -13.75
N LEU A 282 8.86 8.80 -12.77
CA LEU A 282 7.41 8.68 -12.94
C LEU A 282 6.71 10.05 -13.04
N GLY A 283 7.46 11.15 -13.14
CA GLY A 283 6.91 12.50 -13.30
C GLY A 283 6.24 13.08 -12.04
N GLY A 284 6.62 12.61 -10.85
CA GLY A 284 6.07 13.07 -9.58
C GLY A 284 7.12 13.26 -8.49
N HIS A 285 6.69 13.14 -7.24
CA HIS A 285 7.49 13.46 -6.07
C HIS A 285 7.54 12.29 -5.12
N TYR A 286 8.73 11.97 -4.62
CA TYR A 286 8.86 10.99 -3.56
C TYR A 286 8.18 11.51 -2.29
N ALA A 287 7.29 10.70 -1.72
CA ALA A 287 6.49 11.09 -0.57
C ALA A 287 7.33 11.05 0.72
N GLY A 288 8.06 9.96 0.99
CA GLY A 288 8.85 9.83 2.21
C GLY A 288 9.08 8.38 2.62
N ALA A 289 10.01 8.17 3.56
CA ALA A 289 10.49 6.85 3.97
C ALA A 289 9.46 6.03 4.79
N ASP A 290 8.46 6.69 5.35
CA ASP A 290 7.34 6.06 6.06
C ASP A 290 6.09 6.95 5.95
N ALA A 291 4.99 6.51 6.55
CA ALA A 291 3.72 7.23 6.51
C ALA A 291 3.77 8.61 7.21
N LEU A 292 4.67 8.81 8.19
CA LEU A 292 4.80 10.10 8.88
C LEU A 292 5.51 11.12 8.00
N HIS A 293 6.71 10.77 7.53
CA HIS A 293 7.49 11.60 6.62
C HIS A 293 6.73 11.89 5.32
N ALA A 294 5.98 10.89 4.82
CA ALA A 294 5.12 11.07 3.65
C ALA A 294 4.00 12.09 3.90
N ALA A 295 3.31 12.02 5.04
CA ALA A 295 2.28 12.99 5.38
C ALA A 295 2.86 14.41 5.49
N GLU A 296 4.00 14.57 6.15
CA GLU A 296 4.68 15.86 6.31
C GLU A 296 5.08 16.48 4.97
N THR A 297 5.68 15.68 4.08
CA THR A 297 6.10 16.12 2.74
C THR A 297 4.91 16.57 1.90
N ILE A 298 3.81 15.79 1.91
CA ILE A 298 2.59 16.12 1.16
C ILE A 298 2.00 17.42 1.69
N ILE A 299 1.84 17.55 3.01
CA ILE A 299 1.25 18.73 3.65
C ILE A 299 2.09 19.98 3.40
N ALA A 300 3.42 19.90 3.56
CA ALA A 300 4.33 21.01 3.32
C ALA A 300 4.18 21.55 1.89
N ARG A 301 4.06 20.65 0.91
CA ARG A 301 3.89 21.02 -0.49
C ARG A 301 2.52 21.60 -0.82
N LEU A 302 1.45 21.04 -0.26
CA LEU A 302 0.10 21.56 -0.41
C LEU A 302 0.00 23.00 0.13
N HIS A 303 0.71 23.31 1.22
CA HIS A 303 0.81 24.69 1.73
C HIS A 303 1.67 25.61 0.85
N SER A 304 2.79 25.13 0.30
CA SER A 304 3.65 25.97 -0.57
C SER A 304 3.05 26.27 -1.95
N GLY A 305 2.14 25.42 -2.45
CA GLY A 305 1.44 25.61 -3.72
C GLY A 305 0.18 26.46 -3.61
N ALA A 306 -0.32 26.71 -2.40
CA ALA A 306 -1.47 27.55 -2.15
C ALA A 306 -1.10 29.03 -2.31
N SER A 307 -1.34 29.59 -3.51
CA SER A 307 -1.42 31.05 -3.67
C SER A 307 -2.53 31.61 -2.74
N PRO A 308 -2.48 32.86 -2.23
CA PRO A 308 -3.32 33.36 -1.12
C PRO A 308 -4.84 33.48 -1.42
N ALA A 309 -5.35 32.86 -2.48
CA ALA A 309 -6.69 33.10 -3.03
C ALA A 309 -7.84 32.36 -2.33
N HIS A 310 -7.60 31.66 -1.21
CA HIS A 310 -8.67 31.04 -0.43
C HIS A 310 -8.55 31.36 1.06
N ARG A 311 -8.64 32.66 1.38
CA ARG A 311 -9.01 33.09 2.73
C ARG A 311 -10.50 32.78 2.90
N PRO A 312 -10.93 32.06 3.95
CA PRO A 312 -12.35 31.93 4.25
C PRO A 312 -12.96 33.33 4.43
N PRO A 313 -14.23 33.56 4.04
CA PRO A 313 -14.87 34.84 4.29
C PRO A 313 -14.82 35.11 5.80
N SER A 314 -14.20 36.23 6.19
CA SER A 314 -14.23 36.70 7.57
C SER A 314 -15.68 36.72 8.06
N PRO A 315 -15.97 36.28 9.30
CA PRO A 315 -17.30 36.43 9.85
C PRO A 315 -17.67 37.91 9.80
N ARG A 316 -18.78 38.22 9.12
CA ARG A 316 -19.35 39.57 9.10
C ARG A 316 -19.50 40.03 10.56
N ALA A 317 -18.85 41.14 10.90
CA ALA A 317 -19.11 41.83 12.14
C ALA A 317 -20.62 42.16 12.20
N PRO A 318 -21.25 42.08 13.38
CA PRO A 318 -22.65 42.49 13.51
C PRO A 318 -22.78 43.96 13.14
N ASP A 319 -23.69 44.26 12.20
CA ASP A 319 -24.06 45.62 11.83
C ASP A 319 -24.54 46.36 13.09
N SER A 320 -23.71 47.25 13.60
CA SER A 320 -24.11 48.31 14.50
C SER A 320 -24.84 49.36 13.65
N THR A 321 -26.16 49.26 13.58
CA THR A 321 -27.01 50.40 13.22
C THR A 321 -27.79 50.79 14.46
N ASP A 322 -27.20 51.75 15.17
CA ASP A 322 -27.90 52.70 16.03
C ASP A 322 -28.58 53.73 15.13
N PRO A 323 -29.90 53.93 15.23
CA PRO A 323 -30.53 55.18 14.90
C PRO A 323 -30.93 55.88 16.19
N SER A 324 -30.09 56.82 16.62
CA SER A 324 -30.55 57.97 17.37
C SER A 324 -31.55 58.75 16.50
N ASP A 325 -32.79 58.86 16.95
CA ASP A 325 -33.69 59.93 16.52
C ASP A 325 -34.33 60.56 17.79
N PRO A 326 -34.38 61.90 17.90
CA PRO A 326 -34.88 62.61 19.08
C PRO A 326 -36.37 62.97 18.94
N GLN A 327 -36.95 63.43 20.06
CA GLN A 327 -38.30 64.04 20.23
C GLN A 327 -39.44 63.01 20.42
N THR A 328 -40.38 63.14 21.36
CA THR A 328 -41.03 64.31 21.97
C THR A 328 -41.83 63.89 23.21
N GLU A 329 -42.08 64.83 24.13
CA GLU A 329 -43.10 64.80 25.20
C GLU A 329 -44.49 64.36 24.69
N ASP A 330 -45.27 63.61 25.48
CA ASP A 330 -46.47 64.10 26.20
C ASP A 330 -47.26 62.93 26.84
N THR A 331 -47.79 63.18 28.04
CA THR A 331 -48.70 62.36 28.90
C THR A 331 -48.26 61.03 29.51
#